data_AF-A0AAN0JLF9-F1
#
_entry.id   AF-A0AAN0JLF9-F1
#
_cell.length_a   1.000
_cell.length_b   1.000
_cell.length_c   1.000
_cell.angle_alpha   90.00
_cell.angle_beta   90.00
_cell.angle_gamma   90.00
#
_symmetry.space_group_name_H-M   'P 1'
#
loop_
_entity.id
_entity.type
_entity.pdbx_description
1 polymer ?
#
loop_
_entity_poly.entity_id
_entity_poly.type
_entity_poly.pdbx_seq_one_letter_code
_entity_poly.pdbx_strand_id
1 'polypeptide(L)'
;MHSSSLNDEEAATRQYEANESKIKELREQIEKEDEEYQNHEQNIEELKNRWLKPLDEMIKKINEKFSKFFRDMKCVGEVDLLKDETETDFKKYGVQIRVKFRSEESLHVLDARHQSGGERSVFTMLYLMALQDITNCPFRVVDEINQGMDSINERSVFNQIVRTVNQRDTPQYFVLTPKLLQGLDYSDSVTVHIIHNGLHMSPDVWDKKCLV
;
A
#
# COMPACT_ATOMS: atom_id res chain seq x y z
N MET A 1 12.61 63.10 -57.28
CA MET A 1 12.94 61.66 -57.24
C MET A 1 13.98 61.31 -56.17
N HIS A 2 14.95 62.19 -55.85
CA HIS A 2 15.98 61.88 -54.84
C HIS A 2 15.48 61.92 -53.38
N SER A 3 14.46 62.73 -53.04
CA SER A 3 13.99 62.85 -51.65
C SER A 3 13.04 61.74 -51.17
N SER A 4 12.44 60.94 -52.06
CA SER A 4 11.60 59.81 -51.61
C SER A 4 12.46 58.59 -51.24
N SER A 5 13.60 58.40 -51.92
CA SER A 5 14.57 57.33 -51.62
C SER A 5 15.24 57.47 -50.25
N LEU A 6 15.52 58.70 -49.82
CA LEU A 6 16.11 59.00 -48.49
C LEU A 6 15.12 58.77 -47.35
N ASN A 7 13.83 59.05 -47.57
CA ASN A 7 12.77 58.75 -46.59
C ASN A 7 12.54 57.24 -46.44
N ASP A 8 12.67 56.48 -47.52
CA ASP A 8 12.54 55.02 -47.49
C ASP A 8 13.73 54.36 -46.76
N GLU A 9 14.95 54.88 -46.89
CA GLU A 9 16.13 54.41 -46.15
C GLU A 9 16.06 54.74 -44.64
N GLU A 10 15.59 55.94 -44.27
CA GLU A 10 15.36 56.27 -42.85
C GLU A 10 14.27 55.39 -42.22
N ALA A 11 13.17 55.14 -42.95
CA ALA A 11 12.10 54.28 -42.49
C ALA A 11 12.58 52.83 -42.31
N ALA A 12 13.37 52.30 -43.25
CA ALA A 12 13.97 50.98 -43.17
C ALA A 12 14.94 50.85 -41.98
N THR A 13 15.75 51.88 -41.72
CA THR A 13 16.68 51.91 -40.58
C THR A 13 15.95 51.90 -39.24
N ARG A 14 14.91 52.73 -39.07
CA ARG A 14 14.08 52.72 -37.85
C ARG A 14 13.38 51.38 -37.63
N GLN A 15 12.93 50.74 -38.71
CA GLN A 15 12.31 49.42 -38.64
C GLN A 15 13.31 48.35 -38.21
N TYR A 16 14.54 48.43 -38.70
CA TYR A 16 15.63 47.53 -38.30
C TYR A 16 15.97 47.70 -36.81
N GLU A 17 16.17 48.92 -36.34
CA GLU A 17 16.45 49.22 -34.93
C GLU A 17 15.29 48.77 -34.00
N ALA A 18 14.04 49.00 -34.41
CA ALA A 18 12.87 48.53 -33.68
C ALA A 18 12.81 46.98 -33.61
N ASN A 19 13.17 46.30 -34.70
CA ASN A 19 13.23 44.85 -34.75
C ASN A 19 14.38 44.30 -33.88
N GLU A 20 15.56 44.93 -33.88
CA GLU A 20 16.67 44.55 -32.99
C GLU A 20 16.29 44.68 -31.51
N SER A 21 15.67 45.81 -31.12
CA SER A 21 15.18 46.01 -29.75
C SER A 21 14.18 44.92 -29.37
N LYS A 22 13.25 44.60 -30.27
CA LYS A 22 12.24 43.57 -30.03
C LYS A 22 12.81 42.16 -29.94
N ILE A 23 13.82 41.84 -30.77
CA ILE A 23 14.54 40.57 -30.69
C ILE A 23 15.25 40.46 -29.34
N LYS A 24 15.86 41.55 -28.86
CA LYS A 24 16.53 41.57 -27.55
C LYS A 24 15.54 41.33 -26.41
N GLU A 25 14.42 42.07 -26.39
CA GLU A 25 13.37 41.88 -25.39
C GLU A 25 12.81 40.46 -25.39
N LEU A 26 12.54 39.89 -26.56
CA LEU A 26 12.05 38.51 -26.68
C LEU A 26 13.08 37.48 -26.19
N ARG A 27 14.38 37.72 -26.42
CA ARG A 27 15.44 36.83 -25.91
C ARG A 27 15.53 36.86 -24.39
N GLU A 28 15.44 38.06 -23.79
CA GLU A 28 15.42 38.22 -22.33
C GLU A 28 14.18 37.55 -21.71
N GLN A 29 13.02 37.64 -22.39
CA GLN A 29 11.81 36.92 -21.96
C GLN A 29 11.97 35.40 -22.03
N ILE A 30 12.53 34.87 -23.11
CA ILE A 30 12.79 33.42 -23.26
C ILE A 30 13.75 32.93 -22.17
N GLU A 31 14.83 33.66 -21.90
CA GLU A 31 15.80 33.29 -20.86
C GLU A 31 15.14 33.25 -19.48
N LYS A 32 14.30 34.24 -19.17
CA LYS A 32 13.55 34.27 -17.92
C LYS A 32 12.52 33.14 -17.81
N GLU A 33 11.77 32.87 -18.88
CA GLU A 33 10.79 31.77 -18.91
C GLU A 33 11.47 30.41 -18.78
N ASP A 34 12.66 30.24 -19.37
CA ASP A 34 13.46 29.01 -19.23
C ASP A 34 13.94 28.82 -17.79
N GLU A 35 14.44 29.88 -17.13
CA GLU A 35 14.80 29.84 -15.71
C GLU A 35 13.60 29.49 -14.82
N GLU A 36 12.42 30.08 -15.08
CA GLU A 36 11.19 29.78 -14.35
C GLU A 36 10.75 28.33 -14.59
N TYR A 37 10.84 27.83 -15.83
CA TYR A 37 10.53 26.45 -16.18
C TYR A 37 11.44 25.45 -15.43
N GLN A 38 12.76 25.66 -15.44
CA GLN A 38 13.72 24.81 -14.75
C GLN A 38 13.46 24.80 -13.23
N ASN A 39 13.16 25.96 -12.64
CA ASN A 39 12.78 26.05 -11.24
C ASN A 39 11.51 25.26 -10.93
N HIS A 40 10.50 25.33 -11.80
CA HIS A 40 9.27 24.55 -11.63
C HIS A 40 9.50 23.04 -11.76
N GLU A 41 10.31 22.61 -12.72
CA GLU A 41 10.68 21.20 -12.91
C GLU A 41 11.39 20.64 -11.67
N GLN A 42 12.37 21.38 -11.13
CA GLN A 42 13.06 21.00 -9.90
C GLN A 42 12.09 20.90 -8.71
N ASN A 43 11.20 21.88 -8.53
CA ASN A 43 10.21 21.86 -7.45
C ASN A 43 9.26 20.65 -7.54
N ILE A 44 8.86 20.27 -8.75
CA ILE A 44 8.02 19.08 -8.99
C ILE A 44 8.78 17.82 -8.56
N GLU A 45 10.04 17.69 -8.95
CA GLU A 45 10.86 16.51 -8.62
C GLU A 45 11.16 16.42 -7.12
N GLU A 46 11.40 17.54 -6.45
CA GLU A 46 11.56 17.60 -4.99
C GLU A 46 10.27 17.20 -4.27
N LEU A 47 9.12 17.70 -4.73
CA LEU A 47 7.81 17.34 -4.17
C LEU A 47 7.51 15.86 -4.37
N LYS A 48 7.78 15.33 -5.57
CA LYS A 48 7.64 13.90 -5.90
C LYS A 48 8.48 13.06 -4.95
N ASN A 49 9.76 13.37 -4.80
CA ASN A 49 10.68 12.60 -3.94
C ASN A 49 10.30 12.66 -2.46
N ARG A 50 9.83 13.83 -1.99
CA ARG A 50 9.38 14.00 -0.60
C ARG A 50 8.19 13.13 -0.25
N TRP A 51 7.32 12.85 -1.21
CA TRP A 51 6.15 11.98 -1.01
C TRP A 51 6.45 10.50 -1.33
N LEU A 52 7.15 10.23 -2.43
CA LEU A 52 7.35 8.88 -2.94
C LEU A 52 8.30 8.05 -2.06
N LYS A 53 9.36 8.65 -1.50
CA LYS A 53 10.30 7.93 -0.64
C LYS A 53 9.62 7.37 0.62
N PRO A 54 8.88 8.16 1.43
CA PRO A 54 8.12 7.62 2.55
C PRO A 54 7.10 6.54 2.15
N LEU A 55 6.46 6.69 0.99
CA LEU A 55 5.51 5.71 0.48
C LEU A 55 6.21 4.38 0.14
N ASP A 56 7.33 4.42 -0.58
CA ASP A 56 8.12 3.24 -0.91
C ASP A 56 8.64 2.54 0.35
N GLU A 57 9.09 3.31 1.36
CA GLU A 57 9.50 2.75 2.66
C GLU A 57 8.33 2.08 3.40
N MET A 58 7.14 2.67 3.37
CA MET A 58 5.94 2.10 3.96
C MET A 58 5.55 0.79 3.28
N ILE A 59 5.52 0.77 1.94
CA ILE A 59 5.21 -0.43 1.15
C ILE A 59 6.26 -1.52 1.42
N LYS A 60 7.54 -1.17 1.50
CA LYS A 60 8.60 -2.12 1.84
C LYS A 60 8.40 -2.77 3.21
N LYS A 61 8.03 -1.98 4.24
CA LYS A 61 7.71 -2.52 5.58
C LYS A 61 6.51 -3.48 5.53
N ILE A 62 5.47 -3.12 4.80
CA ILE A 62 4.30 -3.99 4.59
C ILE A 62 4.75 -5.29 3.92
N ASN A 63 5.55 -5.20 2.85
CA ASN A 63 6.04 -6.35 2.10
C ASN A 63 6.87 -7.29 2.97
N GLU A 64 7.80 -6.77 3.78
CA GLU A 64 8.64 -7.58 4.68
C GLU A 64 7.80 -8.43 5.65
N LYS A 65 6.75 -7.83 6.23
CA LYS A 65 5.82 -8.53 7.14
C LYS A 65 4.92 -9.50 6.38
N PHE A 66 4.35 -9.06 5.26
CA PHE A 66 3.50 -9.88 4.41
C PHE A 66 4.24 -11.13 3.93
N SER A 67 5.42 -10.97 3.32
CA SER A 67 6.25 -12.09 2.88
C SER A 67 6.65 -13.02 4.03
N LYS A 68 6.85 -12.50 5.25
CA LYS A 68 7.10 -13.33 6.44
C LYS A 68 5.90 -14.21 6.77
N PHE A 69 4.69 -13.64 6.82
CA PHE A 69 3.47 -14.42 7.07
C PHE A 69 3.23 -15.48 5.98
N PHE A 70 3.53 -15.14 4.72
CA PHE A 70 3.46 -16.09 3.61
C PHE A 70 4.43 -17.25 3.74
N ARG A 71 5.68 -16.98 4.13
CA ARG A 71 6.69 -18.02 4.36
C ARG A 71 6.29 -18.98 5.48
N ASP A 72 5.66 -18.49 6.54
CA ASP A 72 5.14 -19.32 7.64
C ASP A 72 4.04 -20.27 7.13
N MET A 73 3.29 -19.88 6.10
CA MET A 73 2.31 -20.72 5.38
C MET A 73 2.92 -21.56 4.24
N LYS A 74 4.26 -21.61 4.13
CA LYS A 74 4.99 -22.29 3.04
C LYS A 74 4.64 -21.78 1.63
N CYS A 75 4.16 -20.55 1.54
CA CYS A 75 3.83 -19.87 0.30
C CYS A 75 4.76 -18.66 0.10
N VAL A 76 4.69 -18.02 -1.07
CA VAL A 76 5.40 -16.76 -1.34
C VAL A 76 4.38 -15.70 -1.68
N GLY A 77 4.52 -14.53 -1.05
CA GLY A 77 3.68 -13.37 -1.27
C GLY A 77 4.52 -12.11 -1.27
N GLU A 78 4.25 -11.23 -2.22
CA GLU A 78 4.91 -9.94 -2.40
C GLU A 78 3.87 -8.82 -2.55
N VAL A 79 4.20 -7.66 -1.98
CA VAL A 79 3.44 -6.42 -2.11
C VAL A 79 4.38 -5.35 -2.63
N ASP A 80 4.04 -4.74 -3.76
CA ASP A 80 4.83 -3.65 -4.34
C ASP A 80 3.95 -2.47 -4.74
N LEU A 81 4.61 -1.32 -4.87
CA LEU A 81 4.02 -0.15 -5.50
C LEU A 81 4.17 -0.27 -7.01
N LEU A 82 3.06 -0.52 -7.70
CA LEU A 82 2.98 -0.42 -9.15
C LEU A 82 3.16 1.04 -9.54
N LYS A 83 4.12 1.27 -10.45
CA LYS A 83 4.40 2.56 -11.08
C LYS A 83 4.29 2.38 -12.60
N ASP A 84 3.92 3.44 -13.29
CA ASP A 84 4.02 3.48 -14.77
C ASP A 84 5.50 3.55 -15.19
N GLU A 85 5.82 3.15 -16.42
CA GLU A 85 7.18 3.19 -16.98
C GLU A 85 7.81 4.59 -16.90
N THR A 86 6.99 5.63 -17.02
CA THR A 86 7.45 7.02 -16.95
C THR A 86 7.50 7.57 -15.53
N GLU A 87 6.98 6.86 -14.53
CA GLU A 87 6.81 7.29 -13.14
C GLU A 87 6.18 8.68 -12.92
N THR A 88 5.50 9.23 -13.93
CA THR A 88 4.88 10.58 -13.87
C THR A 88 3.36 10.52 -13.88
N ASP A 89 2.77 9.43 -14.39
CA ASP A 89 1.32 9.23 -14.36
C ASP A 89 0.88 8.60 -13.04
N PHE A 90 0.68 9.46 -12.03
CA PHE A 90 0.22 9.06 -10.69
C PHE A 90 -1.14 8.34 -10.69
N LYS A 91 -1.96 8.46 -11.76
CA LYS A 91 -3.25 7.74 -11.83
C LYS A 91 -3.08 6.24 -12.04
N LYS A 92 -1.93 5.82 -12.56
CA LYS A 92 -1.57 4.41 -12.75
C LYS A 92 -0.90 3.80 -11.52
N TYR A 93 -0.58 4.61 -10.52
CA TYR A 93 0.02 4.09 -9.29
C TYR A 93 -1.00 3.24 -8.54
N GLY A 94 -0.53 2.13 -7.98
CA GLY A 94 -1.40 1.23 -7.24
C GLY A 94 -0.58 0.27 -6.39
N VAL A 95 -1.22 -0.32 -5.38
CA VAL A 95 -0.61 -1.42 -4.64
C VAL A 95 -0.90 -2.71 -5.39
N GLN A 96 0.15 -3.40 -5.81
CA GLN A 96 0.05 -4.69 -6.46
C GLN A 96 0.46 -5.79 -5.47
N ILE A 97 -0.41 -6.78 -5.33
CA ILE A 97 -0.13 -7.98 -4.54
C ILE A 97 0.11 -9.13 -5.51
N ARG A 98 1.21 -9.86 -5.32
CA ARG A 98 1.57 -11.04 -6.11
C ARG A 98 1.79 -12.23 -5.19
N VAL A 99 1.32 -13.39 -5.61
CA VAL A 99 1.31 -14.60 -4.78
C VAL A 99 1.72 -15.83 -5.57
N LYS A 100 2.29 -16.80 -4.86
CA LYS A 100 2.68 -18.12 -5.35
C LYS A 100 2.48 -19.15 -4.24
N PHE A 101 1.70 -20.19 -4.55
CA PHE A 101 1.32 -21.23 -3.58
C PHE A 101 2.10 -22.50 -3.75
N ARG A 102 2.33 -22.87 -5.01
CA ARG A 102 3.04 -24.08 -5.38
C ARG A 102 4.43 -23.71 -5.82
N SER A 103 5.41 -24.52 -5.43
CA SER A 103 6.82 -24.29 -5.71
C SER A 103 7.12 -24.18 -7.22
N GLU A 104 6.30 -24.82 -8.06
CA GLU A 104 6.46 -24.90 -9.51
C GLU A 104 5.81 -23.74 -10.29
N GLU A 105 4.97 -22.92 -9.64
CA GLU A 105 4.26 -21.81 -10.30
C GLU A 105 5.09 -20.52 -10.30
N SER A 106 4.82 -19.60 -11.23
CA SER A 106 5.36 -18.23 -11.17
C SER A 106 4.59 -17.38 -10.15
N LEU A 107 5.19 -16.26 -9.71
CA LEU A 107 4.43 -15.26 -8.98
C LEU A 107 3.37 -14.67 -9.90
N HIS A 108 2.11 -14.74 -9.49
CA HIS A 108 1.00 -14.17 -10.23
C HIS A 108 0.36 -13.03 -9.46
N VAL A 109 -0.08 -12.00 -10.19
CA VAL A 109 -0.89 -10.93 -9.62
C VAL A 109 -2.16 -11.54 -9.04
N LEU A 110 -2.53 -11.10 -7.84
CA LEU A 110 -3.76 -11.51 -7.20
C LEU A 110 -4.95 -10.99 -8.03
N ASP A 111 -5.51 -11.87 -8.85
CA ASP A 111 -6.69 -11.61 -9.67
C ASP A 111 -7.80 -12.62 -9.33
N ALA A 112 -9.05 -12.17 -9.41
CA ALA A 112 -10.25 -12.95 -9.13
C ALA A 112 -10.39 -14.20 -10.01
N ARG A 113 -9.66 -14.27 -11.13
CA ARG A 113 -9.74 -15.33 -12.13
C ARG A 113 -8.86 -16.55 -11.84
N HIS A 114 -7.82 -16.41 -11.03
CA HIS A 114 -6.78 -17.44 -10.89
C HIS A 114 -6.78 -18.13 -9.52
N GLN A 115 -7.52 -17.61 -8.55
CA GLN A 115 -7.45 -18.03 -7.14
C GLN A 115 -8.80 -18.50 -6.61
N SER A 116 -8.80 -19.53 -5.78
CA SER A 116 -10.03 -19.97 -5.10
C SER A 116 -10.52 -18.92 -4.09
N GLY A 117 -11.82 -18.95 -3.75
CA GLY A 117 -12.39 -18.00 -2.78
C GLY A 117 -11.74 -18.10 -1.39
N GLY A 118 -11.37 -19.30 -0.95
CA GLY A 118 -10.72 -19.53 0.33
C GLY A 118 -9.29 -19.00 0.35
N GLU A 119 -8.52 -19.28 -0.69
CA GLU A 119 -7.21 -18.67 -0.90
C GLU A 119 -7.34 -17.15 -0.84
N ARG A 120 -8.23 -16.54 -1.62
CA ARG A 120 -8.40 -15.07 -1.66
C ARG A 120 -8.62 -14.45 -0.28
N SER A 121 -9.37 -15.15 0.57
CA SER A 121 -9.65 -14.73 1.95
C SER A 121 -8.38 -14.75 2.79
N VAL A 122 -7.52 -15.76 2.62
CA VAL A 122 -6.20 -15.85 3.29
C VAL A 122 -5.29 -14.69 2.93
N PHE A 123 -5.06 -14.36 1.64
CA PHE A 123 -4.17 -13.22 1.30
C PHE A 123 -4.70 -11.91 1.84
N THR A 124 -6.01 -11.71 1.69
CA THR A 124 -6.65 -10.48 2.16
C THR A 124 -6.42 -10.33 3.66
N MET A 125 -6.60 -11.40 4.42
CA MET A 125 -6.37 -11.35 5.86
C MET A 125 -4.90 -11.12 6.20
N LEU A 126 -3.96 -11.85 5.58
CA LEU A 126 -2.53 -11.67 5.85
C LEU A 126 -2.04 -10.27 5.46
N TYR A 127 -2.58 -9.69 4.39
CA TYR A 127 -2.31 -8.31 4.01
C TYR A 127 -2.83 -7.33 5.05
N LEU A 128 -4.07 -7.51 5.52
CA LEU A 128 -4.62 -6.70 6.62
C LEU A 128 -3.78 -6.82 7.89
N MET A 129 -3.29 -8.02 8.22
CA MET A 129 -2.37 -8.21 9.35
C MET A 129 -1.04 -7.49 9.16
N ALA A 130 -0.48 -7.48 7.95
CA ALA A 130 0.75 -6.76 7.66
C ALA A 130 0.57 -5.23 7.79
N LEU A 131 -0.60 -4.72 7.40
CA LEU A 131 -0.97 -3.31 7.58
C LEU A 131 -1.14 -2.91 9.06
N GLN A 132 -1.48 -3.85 9.93
CA GLN A 132 -1.65 -3.56 11.35
C GLN A 132 -0.34 -3.11 12.02
N ASP A 133 0.81 -3.57 11.52
CA ASP A 133 2.12 -3.24 12.10
C ASP A 133 2.53 -1.77 11.85
N ILE A 134 2.04 -1.18 10.76
CA ILE A 134 2.33 0.23 10.40
C ILE A 134 1.25 1.19 10.89
N THR A 135 0.15 0.69 11.45
CA THR A 135 -0.95 1.50 11.95
C THR A 135 -0.89 1.58 13.48
N ASN A 136 -0.96 2.79 14.02
CA ASN A 136 -1.13 2.98 15.46
C ASN A 136 -2.62 3.03 15.77
N CYS A 137 -3.15 1.92 16.29
CA CYS A 137 -4.52 1.83 16.80
C CYS A 137 -4.46 1.36 18.25
N PRO A 138 -5.24 1.94 19.19
CA PRO A 138 -5.24 1.52 20.58
C PRO A 138 -5.84 0.12 20.79
N PHE A 139 -6.81 -0.24 19.95
CA PHE A 139 -7.40 -1.58 19.92
C PHE A 139 -7.83 -1.96 18.50
N ARG A 140 -8.01 -3.25 18.27
CA ARG A 140 -8.46 -3.83 17.01
C ARG A 140 -9.58 -4.83 17.25
N VAL A 141 -10.63 -4.75 16.45
CA VAL A 141 -11.74 -5.68 16.49
C VAL A 141 -11.76 -6.44 15.18
N VAL A 142 -11.82 -7.76 15.28
CA VAL A 142 -11.79 -8.68 14.17
C VAL A 142 -12.99 -9.60 14.35
N ASP A 143 -13.87 -9.65 13.35
CA ASP A 143 -15.06 -10.50 13.36
C ASP A 143 -15.06 -11.43 12.16
N GLU A 144 -15.56 -12.66 12.35
CA GLU A 144 -15.72 -13.71 11.33
C GLU A 144 -14.50 -13.98 10.43
N ILE A 145 -13.31 -13.73 10.97
CA ILE A 145 -12.05 -13.82 10.23
C ILE A 145 -11.77 -15.19 9.61
N ASN A 146 -12.36 -16.25 10.13
CA ASN A 146 -12.20 -17.62 9.68
C ASN A 146 -13.17 -18.09 8.59
N GLN A 147 -14.18 -17.29 8.21
CA GLN A 147 -15.19 -17.77 7.28
C GLN A 147 -14.66 -17.86 5.84
N GLY A 148 -15.12 -18.89 5.12
CA GLY A 148 -14.77 -19.10 3.72
C GLY A 148 -13.40 -19.77 3.47
N MET A 149 -12.68 -20.16 4.53
CA MET A 149 -11.38 -20.86 4.44
C MET A 149 -11.51 -22.33 4.85
N ASP A 150 -10.64 -23.19 4.31
CA ASP A 150 -10.50 -24.56 4.80
C ASP A 150 -9.80 -24.60 6.18
N SER A 151 -9.84 -25.75 6.84
CA SER A 151 -9.30 -25.93 8.20
C SER A 151 -7.79 -25.70 8.31
N ILE A 152 -7.02 -25.89 7.24
CA ILE A 152 -5.56 -25.73 7.23
C ILE A 152 -5.22 -24.23 7.20
N ASN A 153 -5.86 -23.51 6.29
CA ASN A 153 -5.72 -22.07 6.11
C ASN A 153 -6.25 -21.31 7.32
N GLU A 154 -7.42 -21.71 7.83
CA GLU A 154 -8.02 -21.17 9.05
C GLU A 154 -7.06 -21.24 10.25
N ARG A 155 -6.47 -22.43 10.47
CA ARG A 155 -5.51 -22.64 11.55
C ARG A 155 -4.24 -21.79 11.37
N SER A 156 -3.77 -21.65 10.13
CA SER A 156 -2.58 -20.86 9.82
C SER A 156 -2.79 -19.36 10.11
N VAL A 157 -3.92 -18.81 9.68
CA VAL A 157 -4.30 -17.41 9.96
C VAL A 157 -4.43 -17.17 11.46
N PHE A 158 -5.14 -18.05 12.18
CA PHE A 158 -5.30 -17.92 13.63
C PHE A 158 -3.97 -18.02 14.40
N ASN A 159 -3.09 -18.96 14.02
CA ASN A 159 -1.74 -19.03 14.58
C ASN A 159 -0.99 -17.71 14.38
N GLN A 160 -1.12 -17.10 13.20
CA GLN A 160 -0.49 -15.82 12.91
C GLN A 160 -1.05 -14.71 13.80
N ILE A 161 -2.37 -14.68 14.04
CA ILE A 161 -3.01 -13.68 14.92
C ILE A 161 -2.49 -13.83 16.34
N VAL A 162 -2.53 -15.05 16.88
CA VAL A 162 -2.06 -15.34 18.24
C VAL A 162 -0.58 -14.95 18.40
N ARG A 163 0.27 -15.27 17.42
CA ARG A 163 1.67 -14.84 17.40
C ARG A 163 1.84 -13.32 17.37
N THR A 164 0.99 -12.61 16.63
CA THR A 164 1.03 -11.15 16.58
C THR A 164 0.59 -10.57 17.92
N VAL A 165 -0.49 -11.05 18.53
CA VAL A 165 -1.00 -10.58 19.83
C VAL A 165 -0.05 -10.91 20.99
N ASN A 166 0.76 -11.96 20.86
CA ASN A 166 1.75 -12.33 21.86
C ASN A 166 3.06 -11.50 21.79
N GLN A 167 3.18 -10.55 20.85
CA GLN A 167 4.34 -9.65 20.79
C GLN A 167 4.25 -8.55 21.86
N ARG A 168 5.40 -8.00 22.25
CA ARG A 168 5.42 -6.86 23.18
C ARG A 168 4.87 -5.61 22.48
N ASP A 169 4.22 -4.75 23.25
CA ASP A 169 3.66 -3.47 22.79
C ASP A 169 2.60 -3.57 21.68
N THR A 170 1.90 -4.71 21.58
CA THR A 170 0.78 -4.86 20.67
C THR A 170 -0.48 -4.20 21.23
N PRO A 171 -1.26 -3.50 20.39
CA PRO A 171 -2.60 -3.02 20.76
C PRO A 171 -3.51 -4.12 21.28
N GLN A 172 -4.60 -3.76 21.97
CA GLN A 172 -5.58 -4.75 22.42
C GLN A 172 -6.34 -5.36 21.23
N TYR A 173 -6.37 -6.69 21.12
CA TYR A 173 -7.12 -7.39 20.07
C TYR A 173 -8.40 -8.02 20.65
N PHE A 174 -9.51 -7.74 19.99
CA PHE A 174 -10.79 -8.42 20.17
C PHE A 174 -11.02 -9.29 18.94
N VAL A 175 -11.08 -10.61 19.14
CA VAL A 175 -11.43 -11.56 18.08
C VAL A 175 -12.78 -12.16 18.41
N LEU A 176 -13.74 -11.88 17.54
CA LEU A 176 -15.08 -12.44 17.56
C LEU A 176 -15.09 -13.59 16.55
N THR A 177 -15.35 -14.80 17.04
CA THR A 177 -15.45 -15.97 16.17
C THR A 177 -16.47 -16.95 16.72
N PRO A 178 -17.31 -17.55 15.86
CA PRO A 178 -18.20 -18.63 16.27
C PRO A 178 -17.46 -19.95 16.50
N LYS A 179 -16.18 -20.05 16.08
CA LYS A 179 -15.40 -21.29 16.10
C LYS A 179 -14.07 -21.06 16.83
N LEU A 180 -13.97 -21.64 18.02
CA LEU A 180 -12.72 -21.71 18.75
C LEU A 180 -11.87 -22.87 18.22
N LEU A 181 -10.64 -22.58 17.81
CA LEU A 181 -9.70 -23.60 17.33
C LEU A 181 -8.90 -24.19 18.51
N GLN A 182 -8.86 -25.52 18.57
CA GLN A 182 -8.10 -26.26 19.58
C GLN A 182 -6.60 -26.34 19.26
N GLY A 183 -5.77 -26.40 20.31
CA GLY A 183 -4.32 -26.53 20.19
C GLY A 183 -3.63 -25.29 19.60
N LEU A 184 -4.19 -24.11 19.87
CA LEU A 184 -3.50 -22.83 19.66
C LEU A 184 -2.72 -22.47 20.92
N ASP A 185 -1.54 -21.86 20.75
CA ASP A 185 -0.65 -21.46 21.83
C ASP A 185 -1.08 -20.10 22.40
N TYR A 186 -2.18 -20.09 23.14
CA TYR A 186 -2.67 -18.91 23.84
C TYR A 186 -1.73 -18.55 24.99
N SER A 187 -1.23 -17.32 25.01
CA SER A 187 -0.44 -16.83 26.13
C SER A 187 -1.32 -16.45 27.33
N ASP A 188 -0.70 -16.30 28.50
CA ASP A 188 -1.39 -15.88 29.74
C ASP A 188 -2.08 -14.51 29.64
N SER A 189 -1.75 -13.69 28.62
CA SER A 189 -2.40 -12.40 28.37
C SER A 189 -3.72 -12.52 27.58
N VAL A 190 -4.05 -13.70 27.06
CA VAL A 190 -5.28 -13.94 26.29
C VAL A 190 -6.42 -14.32 27.24
N THR A 191 -7.53 -13.59 27.14
CA THR A 191 -8.79 -13.93 27.83
C THR A 191 -9.82 -14.40 26.82
N VAL A 192 -10.41 -15.58 27.05
CA VAL A 192 -11.48 -16.13 26.22
C VAL A 192 -12.82 -15.94 26.92
N HIS A 193 -13.72 -15.21 26.26
CA HIS A 193 -15.11 -15.06 26.69
C HIS A 193 -16.01 -15.95 25.84
N ILE A 194 -16.72 -16.88 26.48
CA ILE A 194 -17.72 -17.72 25.82
C ILE A 194 -19.10 -17.19 26.21
N ILE A 195 -19.86 -16.71 25.22
CA ILE A 195 -21.20 -16.16 25.44
C ILE A 195 -22.22 -17.29 25.32
N HIS A 196 -22.88 -17.60 26.42
CA HIS A 196 -23.94 -18.60 26.49
C HIS A 196 -25.31 -17.91 26.44
N ASN A 197 -26.04 -18.06 25.32
CA ASN A 197 -27.40 -17.53 25.20
C ASN A 197 -28.43 -18.65 25.10
N GLY A 198 -28.78 -19.28 26.23
CA GLY A 198 -29.78 -20.34 26.28
C GLY A 198 -30.37 -20.55 27.68
N LEU A 199 -31.68 -20.83 27.74
CA LEU A 199 -32.45 -20.97 28.99
C LEU A 199 -31.97 -22.12 29.91
N HIS A 200 -31.18 -23.06 29.38
CA HIS A 200 -30.79 -24.31 30.05
C HIS A 200 -29.27 -24.55 30.13
N MET A 201 -28.44 -23.53 29.85
CA MET A 201 -26.99 -23.67 30.01
C MET A 201 -26.58 -23.36 31.46
N SER A 202 -26.33 -24.42 32.25
CA SER A 202 -25.71 -24.27 33.58
C SER A 202 -24.19 -24.12 33.43
N PRO A 203 -23.54 -23.14 34.10
CA PRO A 203 -22.08 -22.95 34.10
C PRO A 203 -21.28 -24.16 34.59
N ASP A 204 -21.90 -25.07 35.34
CA ASP A 204 -21.21 -26.12 36.11
C ASP A 204 -20.91 -27.41 35.30
N VAL A 205 -21.31 -27.48 34.03
CA VAL A 205 -21.27 -28.72 33.22
C VAL A 205 -20.08 -28.77 32.24
N TRP A 206 -19.29 -27.70 32.13
CA TRP A 206 -18.21 -27.64 31.14
C TRP A 206 -16.85 -28.07 31.69
N ASP A 207 -16.25 -29.07 31.04
CA ASP A 207 -14.87 -29.48 31.30
C ASP A 207 -13.89 -28.47 30.70
N LYS A 208 -13.25 -27.66 31.55
CA LYS A 208 -12.21 -26.70 31.16
C LYS A 208 -11.02 -27.36 30.45
N LYS A 209 -10.86 -28.69 30.55
CA LYS A 209 -9.79 -29.43 29.86
C LYS A 209 -9.99 -29.57 28.36
N CYS A 210 -11.20 -29.37 27.83
CA CYS A 210 -11.46 -29.44 26.38
C CYS A 210 -10.97 -28.20 25.60
N LEU A 211 -10.47 -27.19 26.31
CA LEU A 211 -9.96 -25.93 25.74
C LEU A 211 -8.42 -25.89 25.63
N VAL A 212 -7.72 -26.90 26.17
CA VAL A 212 -6.25 -27.04 26.12
C VAL A 212 -5.87 -28.02 25.01
#